data_AF-A0AAN7PTE4-F1
#
_entry.id   AF-A0AAN7PTE4-F1
#
_cell.length_a   1.000
_cell.length_b   1.000
_cell.length_c   1.000
_cell.angle_alpha   90.00
_cell.angle_beta   90.00
_cell.angle_gamma   90.00
#
_symmetry.space_group_name_H-M   'P 1'
#
loop_
_entity.id
_entity.type
_entity.pdbx_description
1 polymer ?
#
loop_
_entity_poly.entity_id
_entity_poly.type
_entity_poly.pdbx_seq_one_letter_code
_entity_poly.pdbx_strand_id
1 'polypeptide(L)'
;MAQIKLIFVFLLYGKTFLVVNSVSNITPESITPCEDTDSVSLTTKGEGESKAWTGSVNVPFEIDPNTEFTMDFRWYKNDELEKNGKILKGKACYYIQKFAENIWKQIKKAANPPIDGECTVKSGKYEFVDFVPQLNNMFIPIGGTGKANAKITMTKDGKTFCAVVIADLNLRTNFEKCDIKGWTCNNSVEVAGKHDLTFRCNTTLTTQDVQIWLWQFASPATITSLTIENCERVELAFGCSAENKPIQWLKLRNIGTVDFLSVPLIHNPPMIIIQNVTNIETIRRDTFLQMKKTLYKPGCFIPITDLHSIVLKDVNIGRIETEAFKNITDMKKFEMENVKINRVEYGAIRLSFEPDVVGLVKNSNIGVMEPLAFQLVGDGFSMLNTKIDNMWGSSLNGTIYDFEFSNNSVSMIQAGAIALLAKNVYMNNNLFRDIESGAFRKISPGLLHDSQRNFGTLYFSYDFKNNLIEHVEDGGIRPDIEAYKNVATHINYTENVLQCSCEAVSWLGAEVDLGFGYSVLKDFNTMILDPSNKNTCNFNPCMCFGVRSPYKRSSATALVF
;
A
#
# COMPACT_ATOMS: atom_id res chain seq x y z
N MET A 1 -2.62 -28.73 -27.25
CA MET A 1 -3.45 -28.30 -28.41
C MET A 1 -4.17 -27.02 -28.00
N ALA A 2 -3.42 -25.93 -27.82
CA ALA A 2 -3.91 -24.68 -27.26
C ALA A 2 -3.27 -23.52 -28.00
N GLN A 3 -4.00 -22.96 -28.94
CA GLN A 3 -3.67 -21.74 -29.67
C GLN A 3 -4.99 -21.00 -29.87
N ILE A 4 -4.96 -19.66 -30.04
CA ILE A 4 -5.82 -18.83 -30.93
C ILE A 4 -6.49 -17.53 -30.32
N LYS A 5 -6.01 -16.25 -30.55
CA LYS A 5 -6.60 -14.88 -30.24
C LYS A 5 -5.99 -13.54 -30.84
N LEU A 6 -6.78 -12.73 -31.62
CA LEU A 6 -6.66 -11.27 -31.99
C LEU A 6 -6.75 -10.83 -33.47
N ILE A 7 -7.96 -10.40 -33.90
CA ILE A 7 -8.19 -9.09 -34.56
C ILE A 7 -9.37 -8.36 -33.85
N PHE A 8 -9.89 -8.87 -32.73
CA PHE A 8 -11.31 -8.63 -32.39
C PHE A 8 -11.65 -7.87 -31.12
N VAL A 9 -10.72 -7.15 -30.50
CA VAL A 9 -11.08 -6.29 -29.34
C VAL A 9 -11.75 -4.96 -29.80
N PHE A 10 -12.00 -4.73 -31.09
CA PHE A 10 -12.00 -3.35 -31.63
C PHE A 10 -13.33 -2.81 -32.15
N LEU A 11 -14.40 -3.59 -32.10
CA LEU A 11 -15.70 -3.11 -32.57
C LEU A 11 -16.73 -3.37 -31.50
N LEU A 12 -16.78 -2.46 -30.54
CA LEU A 12 -17.87 -2.32 -29.60
C LEU A 12 -18.41 -0.90 -29.84
N TYR A 13 -19.64 -0.77 -30.36
CA TYR A 13 -20.62 0.28 -29.99
C TYR A 13 -21.59 0.97 -31.00
N GLY A 14 -22.90 0.77 -30.79
CA GLY A 14 -24.01 1.42 -31.49
C GLY A 14 -24.78 2.44 -30.66
N LYS A 15 -25.34 3.46 -31.33
CA LYS A 15 -25.90 4.69 -30.73
C LYS A 15 -27.32 4.49 -30.16
N THR A 16 -27.50 4.81 -28.88
CA THR A 16 -28.69 5.56 -28.40
C THR A 16 -28.24 6.49 -27.27
N PHE A 17 -28.83 7.69 -27.22
CA PHE A 17 -28.49 8.75 -26.28
C PHE A 17 -28.68 8.30 -24.82
N LEU A 18 -27.56 8.04 -24.12
CA LEU A 18 -27.34 7.93 -22.66
C LEU A 18 -26.20 6.93 -22.47
N VAL A 19 -24.94 7.39 -22.45
CA VAL A 19 -23.84 6.48 -22.12
C VAL A 19 -23.20 6.90 -20.82
N VAL A 20 -23.32 5.93 -19.93
CA VAL A 20 -23.04 5.87 -18.53
C VAL A 20 -22.01 4.76 -18.38
N ASN A 21 -20.86 5.11 -17.80
CA ASN A 21 -19.71 4.26 -17.44
C ASN A 21 -18.73 3.99 -18.60
N SER A 22 -17.45 4.21 -18.31
CA SER A 22 -16.34 3.81 -19.18
C SER A 22 -15.69 2.57 -18.57
N VAL A 23 -15.47 1.53 -19.36
CA VAL A 23 -14.63 0.41 -18.92
C VAL A 23 -13.17 0.86 -18.99
N SER A 24 -12.43 0.72 -17.89
CA SER A 24 -11.05 1.21 -17.74
C SER A 24 -9.99 0.19 -18.14
N ASN A 25 -10.27 -1.10 -17.99
CA ASN A 25 -9.39 -2.20 -18.38
C ASN A 25 -10.23 -3.33 -18.98
N ILE A 26 -9.77 -3.85 -20.12
CA ILE A 26 -10.34 -5.00 -20.81
C ILE A 26 -9.22 -6.02 -20.89
N THR A 27 -9.24 -7.04 -20.05
CA THR A 27 -8.26 -8.12 -20.17
C THR A 27 -8.93 -9.29 -20.88
N PRO A 28 -8.77 -9.42 -22.21
CA PRO A 28 -9.39 -10.50 -22.94
C PRO A 28 -8.84 -11.85 -22.49
N GLU A 29 -9.69 -12.63 -21.85
CA GLU A 29 -9.45 -14.01 -21.46
C GLU A 29 -9.43 -14.94 -22.65
N SER A 30 -10.26 -14.72 -23.68
CA SER A 30 -10.28 -15.54 -24.90
C SER A 30 -10.82 -14.81 -26.13
N ILE A 31 -10.38 -15.23 -27.32
CA ILE A 31 -10.96 -14.81 -28.60
C ILE A 31 -11.12 -16.06 -29.47
N THR A 32 -12.34 -16.53 -29.71
CA THR A 32 -12.61 -17.71 -30.54
C THR A 32 -13.39 -17.35 -31.80
N PRO A 33 -13.15 -18.01 -32.94
CA PRO A 33 -14.05 -17.90 -34.08
C PRO A 33 -15.43 -18.42 -33.67
N CYS A 34 -16.47 -17.91 -34.32
CA CYS A 34 -17.80 -18.50 -34.15
C CYS A 34 -17.87 -19.83 -34.91
N GLU A 35 -18.69 -20.74 -34.40
CA GLU A 35 -19.07 -21.97 -35.11
C GLU A 35 -19.45 -21.59 -36.56
N ASP A 36 -18.85 -22.28 -37.54
CA ASP A 36 -18.99 -22.06 -38.99
C ASP A 36 -18.12 -20.99 -39.67
N THR A 37 -17.01 -20.53 -39.07
CA THR A 37 -16.06 -19.62 -39.73
C THR A 37 -14.59 -20.09 -39.67
N ASP A 38 -13.92 -20.15 -40.83
CA ASP A 38 -12.62 -20.80 -41.05
C ASP A 38 -11.34 -20.01 -40.64
N SER A 39 -11.39 -18.88 -39.92
CA SER A 39 -10.36 -17.85 -40.21
C SER A 39 -9.76 -16.96 -39.11
N VAL A 40 -9.59 -17.42 -37.86
CA VAL A 40 -8.82 -16.67 -36.84
C VAL A 40 -7.85 -17.60 -36.10
N SER A 41 -6.54 -17.30 -36.01
CA SER A 41 -5.55 -18.12 -35.30
C SER A 41 -4.39 -17.34 -34.62
N LEU A 42 -4.44 -17.03 -33.32
CA LEU A 42 -3.33 -16.31 -32.64
C LEU A 42 -2.94 -16.72 -31.21
N THR A 43 -1.85 -16.26 -30.64
CA THR A 43 -1.44 -16.70 -29.30
C THR A 43 -1.07 -15.51 -28.43
N THR A 44 -1.61 -15.48 -27.22
CA THR A 44 -1.17 -14.54 -26.19
C THR A 44 0.09 -15.10 -25.54
N LYS A 45 1.18 -14.33 -25.51
CA LYS A 45 2.38 -14.65 -24.74
C LYS A 45 2.48 -13.69 -23.56
N GLY A 46 2.53 -14.23 -22.34
CA GLY A 46 2.85 -13.48 -21.12
C GLY A 46 1.88 -13.71 -19.94
N GLU A 47 2.45 -13.65 -18.74
CA GLU A 47 1.77 -13.47 -17.45
C GLU A 47 1.89 -11.97 -17.05
N GLY A 48 0.81 -11.35 -16.58
CA GLY A 48 0.79 -9.93 -16.15
C GLY A 48 -0.19 -9.01 -16.90
N GLU A 49 -0.21 -7.72 -16.49
CA GLU A 49 -1.17 -6.68 -16.92
C GLU A 49 -1.00 -6.23 -18.39
N SER A 50 0.14 -6.52 -19.02
CA SER A 50 0.41 -6.19 -20.42
C SER A 50 0.83 -7.43 -21.20
N LYS A 51 -0.14 -8.27 -21.59
CA LYS A 51 0.13 -9.45 -22.42
C LYS A 51 0.49 -9.03 -23.84
N ALA A 52 1.59 -9.57 -24.37
CA ALA A 52 1.96 -9.41 -25.77
C ALA A 52 1.24 -10.45 -26.64
N TRP A 53 0.95 -10.08 -27.88
CA TRP A 53 0.11 -10.86 -28.78
C TRP A 53 0.88 -11.23 -30.03
N THR A 54 0.94 -12.52 -30.32
CA THR A 54 1.63 -13.07 -31.49
C THR A 54 0.73 -14.05 -32.22
N GLY A 55 0.37 -13.81 -33.47
CA GLY A 55 -0.49 -14.72 -34.24
C GLY A 55 -0.97 -14.16 -35.57
N SER A 56 -1.92 -14.84 -36.21
CA SER A 56 -2.51 -14.40 -37.47
C SER A 56 -4.03 -14.38 -37.54
N VAL A 57 -4.58 -13.47 -38.31
CA VAL A 57 -6.00 -13.45 -38.67
C VAL A 57 -6.17 -13.45 -40.16
N ASN A 58 -7.10 -14.28 -40.63
CA ASN A 58 -7.50 -14.30 -42.01
C ASN A 58 -8.85 -13.60 -42.17
N VAL A 59 -8.83 -12.47 -42.87
CA VAL A 59 -10.02 -11.65 -43.13
C VAL A 59 -10.66 -12.15 -44.44
N PRO A 60 -11.87 -12.73 -44.40
CA PRO A 60 -12.43 -13.47 -45.55
C PRO A 60 -13.00 -12.59 -46.68
N PHE A 61 -13.14 -11.28 -46.44
CA PHE A 61 -13.62 -10.29 -47.40
C PHE A 61 -13.06 -8.91 -47.07
N GLU A 62 -13.05 -8.00 -48.04
CA GLU A 62 -12.60 -6.63 -47.80
C GLU A 62 -13.57 -5.91 -46.85
N ILE A 63 -13.08 -5.54 -45.66
CA ILE A 63 -13.80 -4.67 -44.73
C ILE A 63 -13.69 -3.25 -45.28
N ASP A 64 -14.80 -2.55 -45.40
CA ASP A 64 -14.90 -1.20 -45.95
C ASP A 64 -16.03 -0.40 -45.26
N PRO A 65 -16.28 0.87 -45.63
CA PRO A 65 -17.37 1.66 -45.04
C PRO A 65 -18.78 1.06 -45.16
N ASN A 66 -18.99 0.12 -46.09
CA ASN A 66 -20.29 -0.51 -46.32
C ASN A 66 -20.47 -1.82 -45.53
N THR A 67 -19.40 -2.37 -44.96
CA THR A 67 -19.42 -3.60 -44.18
C THR A 67 -20.34 -3.46 -42.97
N GLU A 68 -21.32 -4.35 -42.88
CA GLU A 68 -22.23 -4.41 -41.75
C GLU A 68 -21.52 -5.03 -40.54
N PHE A 69 -21.87 -4.55 -39.37
CA PHE A 69 -21.32 -4.95 -38.10
C PHE A 69 -22.48 -5.20 -37.13
N THR A 70 -22.41 -6.31 -36.40
CA THR A 70 -23.28 -6.66 -35.28
C THR A 70 -22.41 -7.09 -34.10
N MET A 71 -22.80 -6.73 -32.90
CA MET A 71 -22.21 -7.27 -31.68
C MET A 71 -23.28 -7.63 -30.67
N ASP A 72 -23.28 -8.88 -30.25
CA ASP A 72 -24.07 -9.41 -29.16
C ASP A 72 -23.20 -9.46 -27.90
N PHE A 73 -23.51 -8.58 -26.95
CA PHE A 73 -22.74 -8.40 -25.74
C PHE A 73 -23.52 -8.88 -24.51
N ARG A 74 -22.94 -9.78 -23.73
CA ARG A 74 -23.56 -10.47 -22.60
C ARG A 74 -22.63 -10.48 -21.39
N TRP A 75 -23.19 -10.43 -20.19
CA TRP A 75 -22.42 -10.54 -18.95
C TRP A 75 -22.44 -11.98 -18.45
N TYR A 76 -21.40 -12.38 -17.71
CA TYR A 76 -21.47 -13.57 -16.87
C TYR A 76 -22.03 -13.18 -15.50
N LYS A 77 -22.93 -14.01 -14.97
CA LYS A 77 -23.46 -13.90 -13.62
C LYS A 77 -23.38 -15.27 -12.97
N ASN A 78 -22.62 -15.40 -11.89
CA ASN A 78 -22.32 -16.69 -11.24
C ASN A 78 -21.77 -17.72 -12.24
N ASP A 79 -20.80 -17.32 -13.06
CA ASP A 79 -20.19 -18.13 -14.14
C ASP A 79 -21.14 -18.58 -15.27
N GLU A 80 -22.41 -18.19 -15.25
CA GLU A 80 -23.36 -18.42 -16.34
C GLU A 80 -23.49 -17.19 -17.24
N LEU A 81 -23.49 -17.41 -18.56
CA LEU A 81 -23.69 -16.32 -19.52
C LEU A 81 -25.16 -15.89 -19.53
N GLU A 82 -25.41 -14.61 -19.28
CA GLU A 82 -26.77 -14.06 -19.29
C GLU A 82 -27.45 -14.28 -20.66
N LYS A 83 -28.72 -14.71 -20.61
CA LYS A 83 -29.50 -14.99 -21.83
C LYS A 83 -29.81 -13.73 -22.64
N ASN A 84 -29.98 -12.60 -21.95
CA ASN A 84 -30.36 -11.33 -22.56
C ASN A 84 -29.13 -10.43 -22.69
N GLY A 85 -28.56 -10.39 -23.90
CA GLY A 85 -27.48 -9.48 -24.25
C GLY A 85 -27.96 -8.13 -24.78
N LYS A 86 -27.04 -7.16 -24.87
CA LYS A 86 -27.21 -5.94 -25.65
C LYS A 86 -26.68 -6.20 -27.06
N ILE A 87 -27.54 -6.01 -28.05
CA ILE A 87 -27.18 -6.16 -29.46
C ILE A 87 -26.95 -4.77 -30.06
N LEU A 88 -25.76 -4.54 -30.62
CA LEU A 88 -25.40 -3.31 -31.33
C LEU A 88 -25.24 -3.63 -32.81
N LYS A 89 -25.76 -2.77 -33.69
CA LYS A 89 -25.70 -2.95 -35.14
C LYS A 89 -25.28 -1.64 -35.83
N GLY A 90 -24.59 -1.72 -36.95
CA GLY A 90 -24.28 -0.58 -37.80
C GLY A 90 -23.12 -0.86 -38.76
N LYS A 91 -22.50 0.19 -39.31
CA LYS A 91 -21.36 0.03 -40.23
C LYS A 91 -20.06 -0.16 -39.46
N ALA A 92 -19.24 -1.15 -39.81
CA ALA A 92 -17.97 -1.43 -39.16
C ALA A 92 -17.08 -0.18 -39.08
N CYS A 93 -16.99 0.58 -40.17
CA CYS A 93 -16.13 1.76 -40.24
C CYS A 93 -16.50 2.86 -39.23
N TYR A 94 -17.79 3.12 -39.04
CA TYR A 94 -18.28 4.08 -38.05
C TYR A 94 -17.76 3.75 -36.65
N TYR A 95 -17.74 2.47 -36.31
CA TYR A 95 -17.33 1.99 -34.99
C TYR A 95 -15.80 2.11 -34.80
N ILE A 96 -15.02 1.76 -35.83
CA ILE A 96 -13.56 1.89 -35.82
C ILE A 96 -13.16 3.36 -35.61
N GLN A 97 -13.65 4.25 -36.47
CA GLN A 97 -13.25 5.67 -36.45
C GLN A 97 -13.69 6.36 -35.16
N LYS A 98 -14.86 6.00 -34.61
CA LYS A 98 -15.42 6.73 -33.47
C LYS A 98 -14.94 6.24 -32.11
N PHE A 99 -14.67 4.94 -31.96
CA PHE A 99 -14.41 4.34 -30.64
C PHE A 99 -13.05 3.66 -30.52
N ALA A 100 -12.36 3.44 -31.64
CA ALA A 100 -11.11 2.68 -31.66
C ALA A 100 -9.99 3.37 -32.47
N GLU A 101 -10.09 4.66 -32.79
CA GLU A 101 -9.15 5.33 -33.71
C GLU A 101 -7.66 5.17 -33.30
N ASN A 102 -7.36 5.43 -32.04
CA ASN A 102 -5.98 5.39 -31.54
C ASN A 102 -5.39 3.98 -31.53
N ILE A 103 -6.17 2.98 -31.13
CA ILE A 103 -5.71 1.59 -31.14
C ILE A 103 -5.70 1.01 -32.55
N TRP A 104 -6.62 1.44 -33.41
CA TRP A 104 -6.65 1.09 -34.82
C TRP A 104 -5.36 1.55 -35.52
N LYS A 105 -4.90 2.78 -35.25
CA LYS A 105 -3.59 3.25 -35.74
C LYS A 105 -2.43 2.34 -35.32
N GLN A 106 -2.46 1.80 -34.09
CA GLN A 106 -1.43 0.85 -33.61
C GLN A 106 -1.52 -0.49 -34.35
N ILE A 107 -2.74 -1.03 -34.51
CA ILE A 107 -2.99 -2.30 -35.21
C ILE A 107 -2.54 -2.22 -36.65
N LYS A 108 -2.92 -1.16 -37.38
CA LYS A 108 -2.52 -0.98 -38.78
C LYS A 108 -1.01 -1.02 -38.96
N LYS A 109 -0.28 -0.46 -38.00
CA LYS A 109 1.18 -0.44 -37.97
C LYS A 109 1.79 -1.78 -37.54
N ALA A 110 1.14 -2.50 -36.62
CA ALA A 110 1.62 -3.77 -36.09
C ALA A 110 1.30 -4.98 -36.97
N ALA A 111 0.28 -4.87 -37.84
CA ALA A 111 -0.11 -5.92 -38.76
C ALA A 111 0.93 -6.12 -39.87
N ASN A 112 1.13 -7.37 -40.28
CA ASN A 112 1.96 -7.76 -41.40
C ASN A 112 1.15 -8.63 -42.39
N PRO A 113 0.85 -8.17 -43.62
CA PRO A 113 1.23 -6.86 -44.16
C PRO A 113 0.53 -5.70 -43.42
N PRO A 114 1.08 -4.48 -43.47
CA PRO A 114 0.42 -3.30 -42.92
C PRO A 114 -0.98 -3.11 -43.52
N ILE A 115 -1.90 -2.59 -42.72
CA ILE A 115 -3.25 -2.29 -43.18
C ILE A 115 -3.27 -0.87 -43.75
N ASP A 116 -3.41 -0.77 -45.06
CA ASP A 116 -3.51 0.50 -45.78
C ASP A 116 -4.97 0.97 -45.85
N GLY A 117 -5.28 2.08 -45.16
CA GLY A 117 -6.61 2.70 -45.18
C GLY A 117 -7.06 3.22 -43.81
N GLU A 118 -8.03 4.13 -43.78
CA GLU A 118 -8.63 4.55 -42.51
C GLU A 118 -9.59 3.49 -41.96
N CYS A 119 -10.32 2.81 -42.84
CA CYS A 119 -11.35 1.82 -42.51
C CYS A 119 -11.34 0.60 -43.44
N THR A 120 -10.42 0.57 -44.40
CA THR A 120 -10.38 -0.47 -45.40
C THR A 120 -9.37 -1.52 -44.98
N VAL A 121 -9.81 -2.77 -44.87
CA VAL A 121 -8.95 -3.92 -44.62
C VAL A 121 -9.17 -4.88 -45.77
N LYS A 122 -8.16 -5.07 -46.60
CA LYS A 122 -8.23 -6.02 -47.71
C LYS A 122 -8.45 -7.43 -47.16
N SER A 123 -9.09 -8.29 -47.94
CA SER A 123 -9.14 -9.71 -47.59
C SER A 123 -7.73 -10.30 -47.60
N GLY A 124 -7.40 -11.14 -46.63
CA GLY A 124 -6.09 -11.76 -46.55
C GLY A 124 -5.68 -12.12 -45.13
N LYS A 125 -4.49 -12.73 -45.02
CA LYS A 125 -3.86 -13.10 -43.75
C LYS A 125 -3.02 -11.93 -43.24
N TYR A 126 -3.23 -11.56 -41.98
CA TYR A 126 -2.51 -10.54 -41.26
C TYR A 126 -1.85 -11.15 -40.03
N GLU A 127 -0.55 -10.99 -39.89
CA GLU A 127 0.23 -11.50 -38.76
C GLU A 127 0.61 -10.36 -37.80
N PHE A 128 0.65 -10.68 -36.51
CA PHE A 128 1.05 -9.79 -35.43
C PHE A 128 2.16 -10.49 -34.66
N VAL A 129 3.21 -9.75 -34.29
CA VAL A 129 4.34 -10.28 -33.52
C VAL A 129 4.57 -9.37 -32.32
N ASP A 130 4.42 -9.95 -31.13
CA ASP A 130 4.60 -9.33 -29.81
C ASP A 130 3.88 -7.98 -29.67
N PHE A 131 2.72 -7.86 -30.30
CA PHE A 131 1.91 -6.65 -30.28
C PHE A 131 1.31 -6.46 -28.89
N VAL A 132 1.59 -5.32 -28.24
CA VAL A 132 1.00 -4.96 -26.95
C VAL A 132 0.04 -3.78 -27.17
N PRO A 133 -1.29 -4.00 -27.21
CA PRO A 133 -2.23 -2.92 -27.39
C PRO A 133 -2.24 -1.99 -26.17
N GLN A 134 -2.14 -0.68 -26.38
CA GLN A 134 -2.39 0.31 -25.32
C GLN A 134 -3.89 0.54 -25.17
N LEU A 135 -4.52 -0.15 -24.23
CA LEU A 135 -5.98 -0.16 -24.00
C LEU A 135 -6.53 1.13 -23.37
N ASN A 136 -5.64 1.99 -22.89
CA ASN A 136 -5.92 3.23 -22.15
C ASN A 136 -6.84 4.21 -22.92
N ASN A 137 -7.01 3.99 -24.22
CA ASN A 137 -7.77 4.82 -25.14
C ASN A 137 -8.99 4.08 -25.75
N MET A 138 -9.37 2.92 -25.22
CA MET A 138 -10.57 2.20 -25.65
C MET A 138 -11.74 2.56 -24.75
N PHE A 139 -12.84 3.01 -25.33
CA PHE A 139 -14.04 3.39 -24.58
C PHE A 139 -15.20 2.46 -24.96
N ILE A 140 -15.58 1.56 -24.05
CA ILE A 140 -16.73 0.67 -24.26
C ILE A 140 -17.99 1.30 -23.66
N PRO A 141 -18.99 1.67 -24.47
CA PRO A 141 -20.17 2.39 -23.97
C PRO A 141 -21.26 1.39 -23.55
N ILE A 142 -20.86 0.35 -22.83
CA ILE A 142 -21.75 -0.70 -22.35
C ILE A 142 -21.70 -0.62 -20.84
N GLY A 143 -22.74 -0.05 -20.24
CA GLY A 143 -22.84 0.00 -18.78
C GLY A 143 -22.85 -1.41 -18.21
N GLY A 144 -21.91 -1.69 -17.31
CA GLY A 144 -21.79 -2.92 -16.52
C GLY A 144 -20.33 -3.23 -16.20
N THR A 145 -20.08 -4.25 -15.38
CA THR A 145 -18.77 -4.65 -14.85
C THR A 145 -18.74 -6.16 -14.70
N GLY A 146 -17.54 -6.72 -14.60
CA GLY A 146 -17.30 -8.15 -14.46
C GLY A 146 -16.95 -8.81 -15.79
N LYS A 147 -17.00 -10.14 -15.79
CA LYS A 147 -16.68 -10.96 -16.95
C LYS A 147 -17.77 -10.80 -18.01
N ALA A 148 -17.39 -10.44 -19.23
CA ALA A 148 -18.30 -10.23 -20.34
C ALA A 148 -17.92 -11.09 -21.55
N ASN A 149 -18.92 -11.44 -22.34
CA ASN A 149 -18.81 -12.10 -23.63
C ASN A 149 -19.32 -11.14 -24.71
N ALA A 150 -18.48 -10.82 -25.69
CA ALA A 150 -18.84 -10.01 -26.85
C ALA A 150 -18.69 -10.86 -28.11
N LYS A 151 -19.80 -11.32 -28.69
CA LYS A 151 -19.82 -11.95 -30.01
C LYS A 151 -19.94 -10.87 -31.08
N ILE A 152 -18.84 -10.61 -31.78
CA ILE A 152 -18.73 -9.65 -32.87
C ILE A 152 -18.92 -10.39 -34.19
N THR A 153 -19.74 -9.82 -35.07
CA THR A 153 -20.03 -10.36 -36.41
C THR A 153 -19.93 -9.22 -37.42
N MET A 154 -19.16 -9.42 -38.47
CA MET A 154 -19.14 -8.56 -39.65
C MET A 154 -19.73 -9.31 -40.83
N THR A 155 -20.51 -8.63 -41.67
CA THR A 155 -21.09 -9.23 -42.87
C THR A 155 -20.95 -8.31 -44.07
N LYS A 156 -20.53 -8.87 -45.20
CA LYS A 156 -20.47 -8.19 -46.49
C LYS A 156 -20.70 -9.18 -47.62
N ASP A 157 -21.58 -8.84 -48.56
CA ASP A 157 -21.88 -9.66 -49.76
C ASP A 157 -22.17 -11.13 -49.44
N GLY A 158 -22.94 -11.40 -48.38
CA GLY A 158 -23.29 -12.75 -47.92
C GLY A 158 -22.17 -13.50 -47.20
N LYS A 159 -20.94 -12.97 -47.16
CA LYS A 159 -19.85 -13.52 -46.36
C LYS A 159 -19.92 -12.98 -44.94
N THR A 160 -19.66 -13.86 -43.98
CA THR A 160 -19.69 -13.54 -42.55
C THR A 160 -18.34 -13.81 -41.93
N PHE A 161 -17.93 -12.92 -41.04
CA PHE A 161 -16.76 -13.07 -40.21
C PHE A 161 -17.15 -12.83 -38.77
N CYS A 162 -16.75 -13.72 -37.86
CA CYS A 162 -17.29 -13.72 -36.50
C CYS A 162 -16.23 -14.10 -35.47
N ALA A 163 -16.24 -13.41 -34.33
CA ALA A 163 -15.34 -13.64 -33.22
C ALA A 163 -16.05 -13.43 -31.89
N VAL A 164 -15.72 -14.24 -30.88
CA VAL A 164 -16.23 -14.12 -29.51
C VAL A 164 -15.08 -13.68 -28.61
N VAL A 165 -15.22 -12.53 -27.97
CA VAL A 165 -14.26 -12.02 -26.98
C VAL A 165 -14.82 -12.24 -25.58
N ILE A 166 -14.07 -12.92 -24.71
CA ILE A 166 -14.35 -12.95 -23.28
C ILE A 166 -13.36 -12.01 -22.61
N ALA A 167 -13.83 -11.08 -21.78
CA ALA A 167 -12.96 -10.15 -21.07
C ALA A 167 -13.55 -9.75 -19.72
N ASP A 168 -12.69 -9.52 -18.72
CA ASP A 168 -13.08 -8.86 -17.48
C ASP A 168 -13.10 -7.35 -17.69
N LEU A 169 -14.19 -6.71 -17.28
CA LEU A 169 -14.44 -5.28 -17.43
C LEU A 169 -14.60 -4.65 -16.04
N ASN A 170 -13.67 -3.78 -15.66
CA ASN A 170 -13.79 -3.03 -14.40
C ASN A 170 -14.66 -1.78 -14.61
N LEU A 171 -15.49 -1.43 -13.61
CA LEU A 171 -16.20 -0.16 -13.63
C LEU A 171 -15.20 0.96 -13.43
N ARG A 172 -15.02 1.83 -14.42
CA ARG A 172 -14.57 3.17 -14.10
C ARG A 172 -15.80 4.01 -13.81
N THR A 173 -15.94 4.45 -12.57
CA THR A 173 -16.88 5.53 -12.27
C THR A 173 -16.15 6.85 -12.54
N ASN A 174 -16.70 7.64 -13.46
CA ASN A 174 -16.29 9.03 -13.65
C ASN A 174 -17.38 9.91 -13.06
N PHE A 175 -16.99 10.92 -12.28
CA PHE A 175 -17.95 11.94 -11.87
C PHE A 175 -18.37 12.76 -13.09
N GLU A 176 -19.68 12.79 -13.37
CA GLU A 176 -20.26 13.62 -14.42
C GLU A 176 -20.94 14.86 -13.81
N LYS A 177 -21.86 14.61 -12.88
CA LYS A 177 -22.57 15.63 -12.11
C LYS A 177 -23.11 15.05 -10.81
N CYS A 178 -23.53 15.95 -9.93
CA CYS A 178 -24.18 15.62 -8.67
C CYS A 178 -25.49 14.85 -8.90
N ASP A 179 -25.84 14.01 -7.93
CA ASP A 179 -27.08 13.21 -7.86
C ASP A 179 -27.22 12.17 -8.98
N ILE A 180 -26.10 11.73 -9.53
CA ILE A 180 -26.04 10.68 -10.54
C ILE A 180 -25.16 9.54 -10.06
N LYS A 181 -25.66 8.29 -10.17
CA LYS A 181 -24.89 7.04 -9.98
C LYS A 181 -24.13 6.97 -8.64
N GLY A 182 -24.77 7.38 -7.55
CA GLY A 182 -24.16 7.32 -6.22
C GLY A 182 -23.26 8.50 -5.87
N TRP A 183 -23.09 9.48 -6.77
CA TRP A 183 -22.41 10.73 -6.48
C TRP A 183 -23.38 11.75 -5.86
N THR A 184 -23.01 12.33 -4.72
CA THR A 184 -23.71 13.46 -4.09
C THR A 184 -22.72 14.59 -3.85
N CYS A 185 -23.15 15.83 -4.08
CA CYS A 185 -22.32 17.02 -3.83
C CYS A 185 -22.94 17.83 -2.72
N ASN A 186 -22.15 18.16 -1.70
CA ASN A 186 -22.54 19.07 -0.65
C ASN A 186 -21.65 20.31 -0.68
N ASN A 187 -22.15 21.43 -0.18
CA ASN A 187 -21.29 22.58 0.07
C ASN A 187 -20.26 22.18 1.13
N SER A 188 -18.99 22.51 0.87
CA SER A 188 -17.92 22.21 1.81
C SER A 188 -18.11 23.00 3.09
N VAL A 189 -18.09 22.30 4.21
CA VAL A 189 -18.13 22.93 5.55
C VAL A 189 -16.77 23.56 5.87
N GLU A 190 -15.70 23.01 5.30
CA GLU A 190 -14.32 23.37 5.57
C GLU A 190 -13.88 24.60 4.76
N VAL A 191 -14.41 24.78 3.53
CA VAL A 191 -14.04 25.89 2.63
C VAL A 191 -15.26 26.51 1.95
N ALA A 192 -15.58 27.77 2.30
CA ALA A 192 -16.70 28.49 1.71
C ALA A 192 -16.61 28.57 0.17
N GLY A 193 -17.73 28.31 -0.53
CA GLY A 193 -17.82 28.34 -1.99
C GLY A 193 -17.20 27.13 -2.70
N LYS A 194 -16.79 26.10 -1.95
CA LYS A 194 -16.28 24.83 -2.49
C LYS A 194 -17.27 23.70 -2.24
N HIS A 195 -17.06 22.56 -2.91
CA HIS A 195 -17.92 21.39 -2.81
C HIS A 195 -17.17 20.18 -2.28
N ASP A 196 -17.82 19.45 -1.37
CA ASP A 196 -17.40 18.13 -0.93
C ASP A 196 -18.19 17.09 -1.74
N LEU A 197 -17.45 16.25 -2.44
CA LEU A 197 -17.99 15.20 -3.28
C LEU A 197 -18.01 13.89 -2.50
N THR A 198 -19.14 13.19 -2.50
CA THR A 198 -19.25 11.85 -1.91
C THR A 198 -19.72 10.86 -2.95
N PHE A 199 -18.99 9.75 -3.12
CA PHE A 199 -19.42 8.59 -3.86
C PHE A 199 -19.84 7.50 -2.88
N ARG A 200 -21.10 7.10 -2.95
CA ARG A 200 -21.63 5.99 -2.17
C ARG A 200 -21.96 4.83 -3.11
N CYS A 201 -21.31 3.67 -2.90
CA CYS A 201 -21.70 2.47 -3.62
C CYS A 201 -23.13 2.09 -3.25
N ASN A 202 -24.00 1.96 -4.26
CA ASN A 202 -25.39 1.55 -4.02
C ASN A 202 -25.41 0.06 -3.65
N THR A 203 -26.23 -0.30 -2.65
CA THR A 203 -26.50 -1.68 -2.22
C THR A 203 -26.92 -2.63 -3.35
N THR A 204 -27.42 -2.12 -4.48
CA THR A 204 -27.73 -2.96 -5.66
C THR A 204 -26.50 -3.30 -6.52
N LEU A 205 -25.36 -2.69 -6.25
CA LEU A 205 -24.09 -2.85 -6.99
C LEU A 205 -23.03 -3.56 -6.14
N THR A 206 -23.43 -4.26 -5.07
CA THR A 206 -22.49 -4.79 -4.05
C THR A 206 -21.38 -5.63 -4.64
N THR A 207 -21.65 -6.44 -5.68
CA THR A 207 -20.64 -7.30 -6.30
C THR A 207 -19.69 -6.60 -7.29
N GLN A 208 -19.66 -5.26 -7.35
CA GLN A 208 -18.89 -4.54 -8.38
C GLN A 208 -17.63 -3.89 -7.82
N ASP A 209 -16.50 -4.23 -8.43
CA ASP A 209 -15.23 -3.55 -8.27
C ASP A 209 -15.34 -2.15 -8.87
N VAL A 210 -15.19 -1.13 -8.04
CA VAL A 210 -15.22 0.27 -8.48
C VAL A 210 -13.81 0.80 -8.63
N GLN A 211 -13.44 1.15 -9.84
CA GLN A 211 -12.18 1.82 -10.13
C GLN A 211 -12.37 3.33 -10.17
N ILE A 212 -11.62 4.05 -9.34
CA ILE A 212 -11.64 5.51 -9.23
C ILE A 212 -10.26 6.06 -9.58
N TRP A 213 -10.25 6.98 -10.55
CA TRP A 213 -9.08 7.77 -10.90
C TRP A 213 -9.24 9.14 -10.28
N LEU A 214 -8.50 9.40 -9.20
CA LEU A 214 -8.72 10.56 -8.32
C LEU A 214 -8.71 11.90 -9.06
N TRP A 215 -7.96 11.98 -10.16
CA TRP A 215 -7.69 13.24 -10.85
C TRP A 215 -8.45 13.41 -12.16
N GLN A 216 -9.46 12.57 -12.44
CA GLN A 216 -10.20 12.57 -13.69
C GLN A 216 -11.67 12.94 -13.49
N PHE A 217 -11.88 14.19 -13.07
CA PHE A 217 -13.21 14.75 -12.88
C PHE A 217 -13.39 15.97 -13.77
N ALA A 218 -14.39 15.97 -14.65
CA ALA A 218 -14.60 17.09 -15.58
C ALA A 218 -15.14 18.36 -14.86
N SER A 219 -15.98 18.18 -13.84
CA SER A 219 -16.74 19.23 -13.14
C SER A 219 -17.05 18.79 -11.70
N PRO A 220 -17.47 19.67 -10.77
CA PRO A 220 -17.21 21.10 -10.77
C PRO A 220 -15.73 21.41 -10.49
N ALA A 221 -15.25 22.59 -10.91
CA ALA A 221 -13.86 23.02 -10.65
C ALA A 221 -13.60 23.37 -9.17
N THR A 222 -14.65 23.36 -8.35
CA THR A 222 -14.65 23.79 -6.95
C THR A 222 -14.63 22.61 -5.97
N ILE A 223 -14.33 21.39 -6.43
CA ILE A 223 -14.18 20.23 -5.54
C ILE A 223 -12.98 20.45 -4.62
N THR A 224 -13.19 20.27 -3.32
CA THR A 224 -12.17 20.30 -2.28
C THR A 224 -11.91 18.95 -1.65
N SER A 225 -12.97 18.16 -1.47
CA SER A 225 -12.92 16.89 -0.76
C SER A 225 -13.60 15.81 -1.58
N LEU A 226 -13.02 14.61 -1.58
CA LEU A 226 -13.62 13.41 -2.13
C LEU A 226 -13.78 12.38 -1.02
N THR A 227 -15.02 11.95 -0.77
CA THR A 227 -15.34 10.82 0.10
C THR A 227 -15.82 9.64 -0.75
N ILE A 228 -15.27 8.45 -0.53
CA ILE A 228 -15.72 7.20 -1.15
C ILE A 228 -16.16 6.29 -0.01
N GLU A 229 -17.41 5.83 -0.05
CA GLU A 229 -17.98 5.09 1.08
C GLU A 229 -18.92 3.93 0.73
N ASN A 230 -19.00 2.98 1.66
CA ASN A 230 -19.91 1.83 1.67
C ASN A 230 -19.76 0.91 0.44
N CYS A 231 -18.52 0.66 0.02
CA CYS A 231 -18.19 -0.13 -1.17
C CYS A 231 -17.61 -1.50 -0.79
N GLU A 232 -17.93 -2.56 -1.54
CA GLU A 232 -17.31 -3.88 -1.31
C GLU A 232 -15.84 -3.89 -1.74
N ARG A 233 -15.53 -3.36 -2.92
CA ARG A 233 -14.16 -3.24 -3.42
C ARG A 233 -13.93 -1.95 -4.19
N VAL A 234 -12.80 -1.28 -3.91
CA VAL A 234 -12.37 -0.04 -4.58
C VAL A 234 -10.94 -0.18 -5.08
N GLU A 235 -10.75 0.05 -6.38
CA GLU A 235 -9.43 0.21 -6.99
C GLU A 235 -9.15 1.70 -7.17
N LEU A 236 -8.12 2.22 -6.49
CA LEU A 236 -7.83 3.64 -6.47
C LEU A 236 -6.53 3.93 -7.23
N ALA A 237 -6.61 4.81 -8.23
CA ALA A 237 -5.46 5.33 -8.96
C ALA A 237 -5.20 6.80 -8.62
N PHE A 238 -4.00 7.10 -8.15
CA PHE A 238 -3.49 8.46 -7.93
C PHE A 238 -2.87 9.09 -9.19
N GLY A 239 -3.22 8.57 -10.37
CA GLY A 239 -2.59 8.92 -11.63
C GLY A 239 -2.94 10.33 -12.08
N CYS A 240 -1.94 11.16 -12.33
CA CYS A 240 -2.16 12.52 -12.81
C CYS A 240 -2.88 12.55 -14.18
N SER A 241 -3.83 13.48 -14.36
CA SER A 241 -4.51 13.76 -15.63
C SER A 241 -4.39 15.25 -16.03
N ALA A 242 -4.79 15.58 -17.27
CA ALA A 242 -4.88 16.96 -17.76
C ALA A 242 -6.03 17.78 -17.14
N GLU A 243 -7.05 17.10 -16.59
CA GLU A 243 -8.32 17.69 -16.13
C GLU A 243 -8.35 17.87 -14.61
N ASN A 244 -7.20 18.18 -14.04
CA ASN A 244 -6.94 17.88 -12.65
C ASN A 244 -7.49 18.99 -11.70
N LYS A 245 -8.11 18.57 -10.59
CA LYS A 245 -8.86 19.43 -9.66
C LYS A 245 -8.13 19.54 -8.32
N PRO A 246 -8.31 20.63 -7.55
CA PRO A 246 -7.58 20.87 -6.31
C PRO A 246 -8.14 20.06 -5.12
N ILE A 247 -8.31 18.74 -5.26
CA ILE A 247 -8.77 17.89 -4.16
C ILE A 247 -7.70 17.93 -3.05
N GLN A 248 -8.08 18.53 -1.92
CA GLN A 248 -7.26 18.65 -0.73
C GLN A 248 -7.40 17.43 0.17
N TRP A 249 -8.60 16.82 0.17
CA TRP A 249 -8.97 15.73 1.07
C TRP A 249 -9.47 14.51 0.29
N LEU A 250 -8.89 13.34 0.58
CA LEU A 250 -9.45 12.06 0.20
C LEU A 250 -9.85 11.29 1.46
N LYS A 251 -11.12 10.86 1.52
CA LYS A 251 -11.70 10.12 2.65
C LYS A 251 -12.24 8.77 2.12
N LEU A 252 -11.71 7.65 2.58
CA LEU A 252 -12.20 6.29 2.29
C LEU A 252 -12.91 5.76 3.55
N ARG A 253 -14.17 5.32 3.44
CA ARG A 253 -14.99 4.92 4.61
C ARG A 253 -15.80 3.66 4.37
N ASN A 254 -15.79 2.72 5.31
CA ASN A 254 -16.64 1.53 5.27
C ASN A 254 -16.45 0.75 3.95
N ILE A 255 -15.20 0.43 3.61
CA ILE A 255 -14.88 -0.30 2.38
C ILE A 255 -14.48 -1.73 2.74
N GLY A 256 -14.93 -2.72 1.97
CA GLY A 256 -14.45 -4.09 2.11
C GLY A 256 -12.96 -4.18 1.76
N THR A 257 -12.62 -4.08 0.48
CA THR A 257 -11.24 -4.15 -0.02
C THR A 257 -10.83 -2.87 -0.74
N VAL A 258 -9.62 -2.35 -0.46
CA VAL A 258 -9.00 -1.28 -1.25
C VAL A 258 -7.74 -1.82 -1.93
N ASP A 259 -7.62 -1.63 -3.25
CA ASP A 259 -6.40 -1.84 -4.01
C ASP A 259 -5.86 -0.50 -4.54
N PHE A 260 -4.58 -0.23 -4.35
CA PHE A 260 -3.91 0.95 -4.88
C PHE A 260 -3.23 0.61 -6.20
N LEU A 261 -3.76 1.16 -7.29
CA LEU A 261 -3.26 0.90 -8.63
C LEU A 261 -1.92 1.61 -8.86
N SER A 262 -0.95 0.87 -9.41
CA SER A 262 0.33 1.43 -9.81
C SER A 262 0.15 2.29 -11.06
N VAL A 263 0.64 3.53 -11.00
CA VAL A 263 0.55 4.49 -12.11
C VAL A 263 1.91 5.16 -12.31
N PRO A 264 2.31 5.49 -13.55
CA PRO A 264 3.65 6.02 -13.81
C PRO A 264 3.96 7.35 -13.13
N LEU A 265 2.92 8.12 -12.79
CA LEU A 265 3.04 9.41 -12.12
C LEU A 265 1.97 9.52 -11.04
N ILE A 266 2.38 9.26 -9.80
CA ILE A 266 1.54 9.35 -8.61
C ILE A 266 1.48 10.79 -8.14
N HIS A 267 0.26 11.21 -7.81
CA HIS A 267 -0.02 12.51 -7.21
C HIS A 267 -1.01 12.28 -6.07
N ASN A 268 -0.55 12.41 -4.82
CA ASN A 268 -1.41 12.26 -3.66
C ASN A 268 -2.07 13.59 -3.30
N PRO A 269 -3.32 13.58 -2.81
CA PRO A 269 -3.92 14.76 -2.20
C PRO A 269 -3.19 15.09 -0.87
N PRO A 270 -3.20 16.36 -0.43
CA PRO A 270 -2.56 16.80 0.81
C PRO A 270 -2.94 16.02 2.08
N MET A 271 -4.19 15.59 2.18
CA MET A 271 -4.69 14.80 3.31
C MET A 271 -5.43 13.55 2.83
N ILE A 272 -5.05 12.40 3.39
CA ILE A 272 -5.68 11.11 3.14
C ILE A 272 -6.17 10.51 4.45
N ILE A 273 -7.45 10.13 4.48
CA ILE A 273 -8.09 9.50 5.63
C ILE A 273 -8.71 8.18 5.16
N ILE A 274 -8.31 7.07 5.78
CA ILE A 274 -8.82 5.73 5.49
C ILE A 274 -9.41 5.17 6.77
N GLN A 275 -10.71 4.88 6.77
CA GLN A 275 -11.45 4.48 7.97
C GLN A 275 -12.34 3.27 7.70
N ASN A 276 -12.34 2.31 8.62
CA ASN A 276 -13.19 1.12 8.55
C ASN A 276 -13.02 0.39 7.21
N VAL A 277 -11.78 0.00 6.90
CA VAL A 277 -11.45 -0.76 5.69
C VAL A 277 -11.09 -2.18 6.06
N THR A 278 -11.90 -3.14 5.61
CA THR A 278 -11.79 -4.55 6.04
C THR A 278 -10.49 -5.19 5.57
N ASN A 279 -9.98 -4.79 4.40
CA ASN A 279 -8.74 -5.32 3.86
C ASN A 279 -8.07 -4.34 2.88
N ILE A 280 -6.76 -4.17 3.05
CA ILE A 280 -5.84 -3.62 2.05
C ILE A 280 -4.78 -4.69 1.87
N GLU A 281 -4.83 -5.46 0.80
CA GLU A 281 -3.90 -6.58 0.62
C GLU A 281 -2.46 -6.09 0.63
N THR A 282 -2.16 -5.04 -0.13
CA THR A 282 -0.84 -4.44 -0.21
C THR A 282 -0.91 -2.94 -0.42
N ILE A 283 -0.19 -2.18 0.40
CA ILE A 283 0.19 -0.79 0.08
C ILE A 283 1.47 -0.87 -0.73
N ARG A 284 1.34 -0.67 -2.04
CA ARG A 284 2.44 -0.88 -3.00
C ARG A 284 3.49 0.23 -2.92
N ARG A 285 4.66 -0.04 -3.49
CA ARG A 285 5.71 0.99 -3.68
C ARG A 285 5.16 2.29 -4.27
N ASP A 286 5.67 3.41 -3.76
CA ASP A 286 5.34 4.78 -4.20
C ASP A 286 3.86 5.19 -4.00
N THR A 287 3.02 4.39 -3.32
CA THR A 287 1.58 4.71 -3.10
C THR A 287 1.36 6.08 -2.46
N PHE A 288 2.16 6.40 -1.43
CA PHE A 288 2.15 7.69 -0.75
C PHE A 288 3.49 8.40 -0.98
N LEU A 289 3.50 9.31 -1.93
CA LEU A 289 4.67 10.03 -2.40
C LEU A 289 4.43 11.54 -2.36
N GLN A 290 5.39 12.28 -1.82
CA GLN A 290 5.44 13.72 -2.02
C GLN A 290 5.95 14.03 -3.43
N MET A 291 5.20 14.84 -4.19
CA MET A 291 5.58 15.17 -5.55
C MET A 291 6.87 15.99 -5.60
N LYS A 292 7.83 15.54 -6.42
CA LYS A 292 8.99 16.38 -6.77
C LYS A 292 8.53 17.46 -7.75
N LYS A 293 8.36 18.70 -7.26
CA LYS A 293 7.93 19.86 -8.07
C LYS A 293 8.79 20.09 -9.33
N THR A 294 10.03 19.61 -9.35
CA THR A 294 10.95 19.69 -10.48
C THR A 294 10.69 18.68 -11.62
N LEU A 295 9.97 17.58 -11.36
CA LEU A 295 9.66 16.53 -12.36
C LEU A 295 8.27 16.72 -13.01
N TYR A 296 7.83 17.97 -13.10
CA TYR A 296 6.51 18.32 -13.61
C TYR A 296 6.32 17.88 -15.06
N LYS A 297 5.26 17.08 -15.30
CA LYS A 297 4.78 16.76 -16.64
C LYS A 297 3.74 17.82 -17.07
N PRO A 298 3.89 18.46 -18.24
CA PRO A 298 2.89 19.40 -18.76
C PRO A 298 1.49 18.78 -18.76
N GLY A 299 0.53 19.48 -18.15
CA GLY A 299 -0.87 19.07 -18.03
C GLY A 299 -1.26 18.62 -16.62
N CYS A 300 -0.31 18.32 -15.74
CA CYS A 300 -0.64 17.98 -14.36
C CYS A 300 -1.09 19.20 -13.54
N PHE A 301 -2.07 19.04 -12.65
CA PHE A 301 -2.26 20.02 -11.60
C PHE A 301 -1.08 19.91 -10.62
N ILE A 302 -0.53 21.04 -10.19
CA ILE A 302 0.45 21.11 -9.11
C ILE A 302 -0.32 21.56 -7.87
N PRO A 303 -0.42 20.74 -6.82
CA PRO A 303 -1.10 21.12 -5.62
C PRO A 303 -0.28 22.21 -4.93
N ILE A 304 -0.99 23.12 -4.26
CA ILE A 304 -0.36 24.21 -3.53
C ILE A 304 0.43 23.63 -2.35
N THR A 305 -0.10 22.58 -1.75
CA THR A 305 0.45 21.84 -0.62
C THR A 305 0.73 20.40 -1.02
N ASP A 306 1.83 19.86 -0.53
CA ASP A 306 2.16 18.45 -0.71
C ASP A 306 1.41 17.57 0.31
N LEU A 307 1.51 16.25 0.18
CA LEU A 307 0.98 15.28 1.14
C LEU A 307 1.59 15.54 2.54
N HIS A 308 0.76 15.98 3.49
CA HIS A 308 1.20 16.32 4.84
C HIS A 308 0.31 15.71 5.93
N SER A 309 -0.68 14.88 5.56
CA SER A 309 -1.49 14.17 6.55
C SER A 309 -1.98 12.82 6.06
N ILE A 310 -1.75 11.79 6.88
CA ILE A 310 -2.26 10.43 6.66
C ILE A 310 -2.89 9.92 7.96
N VAL A 311 -4.14 9.48 7.88
CA VAL A 311 -4.89 8.93 9.01
C VAL A 311 -5.47 7.58 8.61
N LEU A 312 -5.08 6.51 9.30
CA LEU A 312 -5.59 5.15 9.12
C LEU A 312 -6.31 4.72 10.40
N LYS A 313 -7.61 4.39 10.31
CA LYS A 313 -8.42 3.94 11.47
C LYS A 313 -9.21 2.69 11.16
N ASP A 314 -9.14 1.68 12.01
CA ASP A 314 -9.90 0.44 11.84
C ASP A 314 -9.60 -0.21 10.46
N VAL A 315 -8.31 -0.43 10.18
CA VAL A 315 -7.84 -0.93 8.88
C VAL A 315 -7.02 -2.20 9.06
N ASN A 316 -7.25 -3.20 8.22
CA ASN A 316 -6.39 -4.37 8.11
C ASN A 316 -5.55 -4.30 6.83
N ILE A 317 -4.24 -4.40 6.98
CA ILE A 317 -3.25 -4.29 5.92
C ILE A 317 -2.47 -5.60 5.87
N GLY A 318 -2.46 -6.25 4.71
CA GLY A 318 -1.63 -7.43 4.50
C GLY A 318 -0.15 -7.05 4.57
N ARG A 319 0.28 -6.20 3.63
CA ARG A 319 1.68 -5.83 3.49
C ARG A 319 1.85 -4.36 3.15
N ILE A 320 2.91 -3.75 3.70
CA ILE A 320 3.39 -2.44 3.26
C ILE A 320 4.73 -2.66 2.59
N GLU A 321 4.78 -2.42 1.28
CA GLU A 321 5.97 -2.66 0.47
C GLU A 321 7.07 -1.63 0.71
N THR A 322 8.29 -2.01 0.35
CA THR A 322 9.46 -1.12 0.30
C THR A 322 9.14 0.19 -0.41
N GLU A 323 9.42 1.32 0.24
CA GLU A 323 9.13 2.68 -0.24
C GLU A 323 7.65 2.96 -0.56
N ALA A 324 6.70 2.30 0.12
CA ALA A 324 5.28 2.64 0.02
C ALA A 324 4.98 4.10 0.46
N PHE A 325 5.68 4.59 1.49
CA PHE A 325 5.64 5.99 1.93
C PHE A 325 7.02 6.60 1.70
N LYS A 326 7.14 7.39 0.63
CA LYS A 326 8.44 7.82 0.13
C LYS A 326 8.60 9.33 0.16
N ASN A 327 9.70 9.77 0.77
CA ASN A 327 10.13 11.17 0.84
C ASN A 327 9.03 12.12 1.32
N ILE A 328 8.19 11.70 2.26
CA ILE A 328 7.15 12.57 2.80
C ILE A 328 7.79 13.46 3.88
N THR A 329 8.03 14.71 3.52
CA THR A 329 8.50 15.77 4.41
C THR A 329 7.35 16.61 4.90
N ASP A 330 7.58 17.40 5.96
CA ASP A 330 6.61 18.37 6.46
C ASP A 330 5.28 17.71 6.88
N MET A 331 5.35 16.49 7.44
CA MET A 331 4.18 15.75 7.89
C MET A 331 3.58 16.47 9.11
N LYS A 332 2.35 16.95 8.95
CA LYS A 332 1.57 17.62 10.01
C LYS A 332 0.77 16.67 10.87
N LYS A 333 0.44 15.50 10.33
CA LYS A 333 -0.34 14.48 11.06
C LYS A 333 -0.16 13.10 10.46
N PHE A 334 0.37 12.18 11.26
CA PHE A 334 0.39 10.74 10.97
C PHE A 334 -0.27 10.00 12.12
N GLU A 335 -1.36 9.29 11.84
CA GLU A 335 -2.12 8.57 12.86
C GLU A 335 -2.52 7.18 12.33
N MET A 336 -2.13 6.13 13.06
CA MET A 336 -2.63 4.76 12.88
C MET A 336 -3.35 4.34 14.17
N GLU A 337 -4.65 4.08 14.09
CA GLU A 337 -5.47 3.67 15.24
C GLU A 337 -6.25 2.39 14.91
N ASN A 338 -6.13 1.37 15.77
CA ASN A 338 -6.79 0.08 15.53
C ASN A 338 -6.44 -0.50 14.15
N VAL A 339 -5.15 -0.48 13.80
CA VAL A 339 -4.64 -0.98 12.52
C VAL A 339 -3.99 -2.33 12.73
N LYS A 340 -4.34 -3.31 11.89
CA LYS A 340 -3.63 -4.58 11.80
C LYS A 340 -2.72 -4.56 10.57
N ILE A 341 -1.45 -4.92 10.71
CA ILE A 341 -0.48 -5.00 9.61
C ILE A 341 0.23 -6.34 9.70
N ASN A 342 0.17 -7.21 8.71
CA ASN A 342 0.90 -8.50 8.82
C ASN A 342 2.41 -8.32 8.62
N ARG A 343 2.82 -7.46 7.69
CA ARG A 343 4.25 -7.21 7.39
C ARG A 343 4.52 -5.78 6.93
N VAL A 344 5.56 -5.18 7.50
CA VAL A 344 6.14 -3.91 7.03
C VAL A 344 7.53 -4.23 6.47
N GLU A 345 7.69 -4.09 5.16
CA GLU A 345 8.93 -4.42 4.46
C GLU A 345 10.05 -3.39 4.72
N TYR A 346 11.25 -3.74 4.27
CA TYR A 346 12.43 -2.89 4.32
C TYR A 346 12.15 -1.47 3.82
N GLY A 347 12.40 -0.46 4.65
CA GLY A 347 12.28 0.93 4.21
C GLY A 347 10.89 1.35 3.74
N ALA A 348 9.83 0.67 4.20
CA ALA A 348 8.47 0.89 3.76
C ALA A 348 7.93 2.29 4.12
N ILE A 349 8.18 2.75 5.35
CA ILE A 349 7.63 4.00 5.89
C ILE A 349 8.75 5.00 6.16
N ARG A 350 8.83 6.08 5.37
CA ARG A 350 9.76 7.19 5.59
C ARG A 350 9.01 8.50 5.79
N LEU A 351 9.09 9.08 6.99
CA LEU A 351 8.35 10.27 7.40
C LEU A 351 9.27 11.29 8.08
N SER A 352 9.12 12.56 7.71
CA SER A 352 9.66 13.69 8.46
C SER A 352 8.52 14.60 8.90
N PHE A 353 8.41 14.82 10.21
CA PHE A 353 7.39 15.67 10.82
C PHE A 353 7.79 17.14 10.83
N GLU A 354 6.80 18.03 10.79
CA GLU A 354 7.02 19.44 11.13
C GLU A 354 7.36 19.58 12.64
N PRO A 355 7.96 20.72 13.05
CA PRO A 355 8.16 21.01 14.47
C PRO A 355 6.85 20.94 15.26
N ASP A 356 6.94 20.51 16.52
CA ASP A 356 5.84 20.31 17.46
C ASP A 356 4.79 19.26 17.04
N VAL A 357 5.03 18.50 15.96
CA VAL A 357 4.15 17.42 15.51
C VAL A 357 4.60 16.07 16.05
N VAL A 358 3.63 15.34 16.61
CA VAL A 358 3.83 13.98 17.13
C VAL A 358 3.14 12.97 16.21
N GLY A 359 3.90 12.05 15.64
CA GLY A 359 3.35 10.89 14.93
C GLY A 359 2.80 9.86 15.92
N LEU A 360 1.69 9.19 15.59
CA LEU A 360 1.00 8.29 16.51
C LEU A 360 0.64 6.94 15.87
N VAL A 361 1.01 5.85 16.55
CA VAL A 361 0.51 4.49 16.32
C VAL A 361 -0.12 3.99 17.62
N LYS A 362 -1.41 3.67 17.63
CA LYS A 362 -2.11 3.22 18.83
C LYS A 362 -3.05 2.05 18.62
N ASN A 363 -3.23 1.24 19.66
CA ASN A 363 -4.20 0.12 19.71
C ASN A 363 -4.07 -0.82 18.51
N SER A 364 -2.85 -1.04 18.01
CA SER A 364 -2.60 -1.70 16.72
C SER A 364 -1.96 -3.08 16.89
N ASN A 365 -1.95 -3.87 15.82
CA ASN A 365 -1.25 -5.16 15.78
C ASN A 365 -0.37 -5.21 14.54
N ILE A 366 0.94 -5.25 14.74
CA ILE A 366 1.96 -5.26 13.68
C ILE A 366 2.67 -6.62 13.75
N GLY A 367 2.63 -7.41 12.67
CA GLY A 367 3.31 -8.69 12.63
C GLY A 367 4.82 -8.53 12.56
N VAL A 368 5.38 -8.61 11.36
CA VAL A 368 6.84 -8.49 11.15
C VAL A 368 7.20 -7.08 10.73
N MET A 369 8.16 -6.46 11.44
CA MET A 369 8.82 -5.24 11.04
C MET A 369 10.24 -5.55 10.56
N GLU A 370 10.47 -5.43 9.26
CA GLU A 370 11.79 -5.61 8.65
C GLU A 370 12.75 -4.45 8.95
N PRO A 371 14.05 -4.57 8.62
CA PRO A 371 15.01 -3.50 8.85
C PRO A 371 14.58 -2.20 8.16
N LEU A 372 14.68 -1.08 8.88
CA LEU A 372 14.25 0.24 8.43
C LEU A 372 12.76 0.35 8.07
N ALA A 373 11.91 -0.57 8.54
CA ALA A 373 10.46 -0.55 8.32
C ALA A 373 9.85 0.83 8.57
N PHE A 374 10.21 1.46 9.69
CA PHE A 374 9.92 2.86 10.01
C PHE A 374 11.21 3.66 10.05
N GLN A 375 11.24 4.76 9.31
CA GLN A 375 12.28 5.79 9.31
C GLN A 375 11.64 7.14 9.61
N LEU A 376 11.93 7.67 10.79
CA LEU A 376 11.21 8.79 11.37
C LEU A 376 12.17 9.95 11.65
N VAL A 377 11.75 11.18 11.36
CA VAL A 377 12.47 12.40 11.75
C VAL A 377 11.48 13.41 12.28
N GLY A 378 11.73 14.04 13.43
CA GLY A 378 10.81 15.05 13.98
C GLY A 378 10.86 15.22 15.49
N ASP A 379 9.89 15.93 16.04
CA ASP A 379 9.87 16.25 17.46
C ASP A 379 9.24 15.15 18.32
N GLY A 380 8.27 14.38 17.80
CA GLY A 380 7.71 13.30 18.59
C GLY A 380 7.20 12.11 17.80
N PHE A 381 7.27 10.94 18.43
CA PHE A 381 6.62 9.73 17.95
C PHE A 381 6.20 8.83 19.10
N SER A 382 4.92 8.46 19.12
CA SER A 382 4.34 7.58 20.15
C SER A 382 3.81 6.29 19.53
N MET A 383 4.21 5.15 20.08
CA MET A 383 3.64 3.83 19.81
C MET A 383 3.02 3.27 21.10
N LEU A 384 1.70 3.19 21.13
CA LEU A 384 0.91 2.94 22.33
C LEU A 384 0.00 1.71 22.19
N ASN A 385 -0.13 0.90 23.23
CA ASN A 385 -1.08 -0.23 23.26
C ASN A 385 -0.99 -1.14 22.02
N THR A 386 0.22 -1.35 21.50
CA THR A 386 0.44 -2.05 20.23
C THR A 386 1.05 -3.43 20.47
N LYS A 387 0.48 -4.44 19.82
CA LYS A 387 1.11 -5.76 19.75
C LYS A 387 2.05 -5.80 18.55
N ILE A 388 3.28 -6.26 18.76
CA ILE A 388 4.27 -6.48 17.72
C ILE A 388 4.73 -7.93 17.77
N ASP A 389 4.66 -8.66 16.66
CA ASP A 389 5.17 -10.04 16.65
C ASP A 389 6.70 -10.02 16.63
N ASN A 390 7.33 -9.51 15.58
CA ASN A 390 8.79 -9.53 15.42
C ASN A 390 9.35 -8.18 14.98
N MET A 391 10.36 -7.69 15.69
CA MET A 391 11.14 -6.51 15.34
C MET A 391 12.55 -6.90 14.90
N TRP A 392 12.85 -6.74 13.60
CA TRP A 392 14.20 -7.00 13.09
C TRP A 392 15.15 -5.84 13.38
N GLY A 393 16.45 -6.07 13.19
CA GLY A 393 17.49 -5.07 13.38
C GLY A 393 17.18 -3.74 12.67
N SER A 394 17.15 -2.66 13.45
CA SER A 394 16.84 -1.29 13.03
C SER A 394 15.48 -1.13 12.34
N SER A 395 14.50 -1.95 12.70
CA SER A 395 13.13 -1.87 12.19
C SER A 395 12.41 -0.57 12.55
N LEU A 396 12.69 -0.01 13.72
CA LEU A 396 12.32 1.34 14.10
C LEU A 396 13.58 2.20 14.12
N ASN A 397 13.71 3.10 13.15
CA ASN A 397 14.90 3.94 12.97
C ASN A 397 14.50 5.42 12.85
N GLY A 398 15.33 6.33 13.35
CA GLY A 398 15.04 7.74 13.21
C GLY A 398 15.79 8.69 14.14
N THR A 399 15.53 9.98 13.95
CA THR A 399 15.94 11.07 14.84
C THR A 399 14.68 11.74 15.36
N ILE A 400 14.30 11.44 16.61
CA ILE A 400 13.06 11.90 17.21
C ILE A 400 13.34 12.53 18.57
N TYR A 401 12.88 13.74 18.83
CA TYR A 401 13.16 14.41 20.11
C TYR A 401 12.51 13.69 21.30
N ASP A 402 11.19 13.43 21.23
CA ASP A 402 10.39 12.71 22.22
C ASP A 402 9.88 11.38 21.66
N PHE A 403 10.41 10.26 22.16
CA PHE A 403 9.97 8.92 21.77
C PHE A 403 9.22 8.24 22.91
N GLU A 404 7.98 7.82 22.65
CA GLU A 404 7.16 7.08 23.60
C GLU A 404 6.81 5.70 23.04
N PHE A 405 7.10 4.67 23.84
CA PHE A 405 6.81 3.28 23.54
C PHE A 405 6.17 2.66 24.78
N SER A 406 4.84 2.78 24.89
CA SER A 406 4.11 2.46 26.12
C SER A 406 3.00 1.43 25.92
N ASN A 407 2.80 0.56 26.92
CA ASN A 407 1.76 -0.47 26.94
C ASN A 407 1.81 -1.43 25.73
N ASN A 408 2.99 -1.66 25.16
CA ASN A 408 3.14 -2.55 24.01
C ASN A 408 3.44 -3.98 24.44
N SER A 409 3.13 -4.94 23.58
CA SER A 409 3.56 -6.33 23.73
C SER A 409 4.40 -6.71 22.52
N VAL A 410 5.67 -7.06 22.72
CA VAL A 410 6.58 -7.46 21.64
C VAL A 410 7.03 -8.90 21.86
N SER A 411 6.86 -9.76 20.85
CA SER A 411 7.25 -11.17 20.99
C SER A 411 8.76 -11.34 20.83
N MET A 412 9.37 -10.77 19.79
CA MET A 412 10.82 -10.85 19.60
C MET A 412 11.41 -9.50 19.21
N ILE A 413 12.48 -9.10 19.90
CA ILE A 413 13.28 -7.90 19.59
C ILE A 413 14.70 -8.33 19.26
N GLN A 414 15.09 -8.14 18.00
CA GLN A 414 16.45 -8.45 17.54
C GLN A 414 17.48 -7.39 17.91
N ALA A 415 18.76 -7.74 17.80
CA ALA A 415 19.88 -6.84 18.04
C ALA A 415 19.75 -5.48 17.29
N GLY A 416 19.69 -4.39 18.04
CA GLY A 416 19.54 -3.03 17.53
C GLY A 416 18.22 -2.77 16.79
N ALA A 417 17.14 -3.48 17.11
CA ALA A 417 15.82 -3.34 16.50
C ALA A 417 15.26 -1.91 16.62
N ILE A 418 15.49 -1.27 17.77
CA ILE A 418 15.18 0.15 17.99
C ILE A 418 16.47 0.93 17.87
N ALA A 419 16.60 1.68 16.78
CA ALA A 419 17.77 2.47 16.43
C ALA A 419 17.40 3.95 16.32
N LEU A 420 17.27 4.62 17.47
CA LEU A 420 16.76 5.97 17.56
C LEU A 420 17.80 6.92 18.16
N LEU A 421 17.92 8.10 17.54
CA LEU A 421 18.55 9.26 18.13
C LEU A 421 17.46 10.09 18.81
N ALA A 422 17.42 10.09 20.14
CA ALA A 422 16.35 10.72 20.90
C ALA A 422 16.82 11.43 22.16
N LYS A 423 16.15 12.55 22.49
CA LYS A 423 16.42 13.28 23.73
C LYS A 423 15.71 12.64 24.91
N ASN A 424 14.41 12.38 24.74
CA ASN A 424 13.57 11.74 25.73
C ASN A 424 13.04 10.42 25.17
N VAL A 425 13.21 9.36 25.96
CA VAL A 425 12.76 8.01 25.63
C VAL A 425 11.95 7.49 26.81
N TYR A 426 10.70 7.16 26.55
CA TYR A 426 9.78 6.60 27.53
C TYR A 426 9.38 5.19 27.08
N MET A 427 9.87 4.18 27.78
CA MET A 427 9.60 2.76 27.52
C MET A 427 8.86 2.17 28.71
N ASN A 428 7.55 2.36 28.74
CA ASN A 428 6.77 2.16 29.95
C ASN A 428 5.67 1.10 29.80
N ASN A 429 5.48 0.26 30.81
CA ASN A 429 4.38 -0.70 30.87
C ASN A 429 4.38 -1.73 29.71
N ASN A 430 5.54 -2.07 29.14
CA ASN A 430 5.59 -3.02 28.03
C ASN A 430 5.75 -4.47 28.51
N LEU A 431 5.26 -5.40 27.70
CA LEU A 431 5.58 -6.82 27.78
C LEU A 431 6.58 -7.17 26.67
N PHE A 432 7.77 -7.58 27.05
CA PHE A 432 8.80 -8.08 26.15
C PHE A 432 8.99 -9.58 26.39
N ARG A 433 8.71 -10.41 25.38
CA ARG A 433 8.89 -11.86 25.53
C ARG A 433 10.35 -12.24 25.34
N ASP A 434 10.90 -12.01 24.16
CA ASP A 434 12.30 -12.35 23.84
C ASP A 434 13.07 -11.11 23.39
N ILE A 435 14.15 -10.78 24.12
CA ILE A 435 15.05 -9.67 23.80
C ILE A 435 16.45 -10.21 23.50
N GLU A 436 16.91 -10.09 22.25
CA GLU A 436 18.26 -10.49 21.83
C GLU A 436 19.34 -9.51 22.35
N SER A 437 20.59 -9.99 22.37
CA SER A 437 21.74 -9.21 22.79
C SER A 437 21.88 -7.90 21.99
N GLY A 438 21.97 -6.78 22.71
CA GLY A 438 22.08 -5.46 22.12
C GLY A 438 20.82 -4.96 21.41
N ALA A 439 19.63 -5.48 21.70
CA ALA A 439 18.36 -4.98 21.16
C ALA A 439 18.19 -3.45 21.31
N PHE A 440 18.56 -2.89 22.46
CA PHE A 440 18.44 -1.46 22.76
C PHE A 440 19.74 -0.66 22.58
N ARG A 441 20.83 -1.29 22.13
CA ARG A 441 22.17 -0.66 22.04
C ARG A 441 22.25 0.56 21.11
N LYS A 442 21.23 0.78 20.28
CA LYS A 442 21.16 1.88 19.31
C LYS A 442 20.14 2.95 19.70
N ILE A 443 19.62 2.91 20.93
CA ILE A 443 18.91 4.02 21.54
C ILE A 443 19.96 4.93 22.14
N SER A 444 20.13 6.10 21.54
CA SER A 444 21.25 6.97 21.82
C SER A 444 20.78 8.43 21.85
N PRO A 445 21.41 9.30 22.66
CA PRO A 445 21.27 10.74 22.51
C PRO A 445 21.85 11.25 21.18
N GLY A 446 22.62 10.41 20.48
CA GLY A 446 23.33 10.69 19.24
C GLY A 446 24.74 11.25 19.46
N LEU A 447 25.64 10.94 18.51
CA LEU A 447 26.91 11.64 18.38
C LEU A 447 26.61 12.99 17.72
N LEU A 448 26.45 14.04 18.52
CA LEU A 448 26.43 15.41 18.00
C LEU A 448 27.85 15.77 17.53
N HIS A 449 28.21 15.31 16.33
CA HIS A 449 29.53 15.51 15.74
C HIS A 449 29.91 16.99 15.57
N ASP A 450 28.92 17.91 15.71
CA ASP A 450 29.07 19.36 15.56
C ASP A 450 29.02 20.17 16.87
N SER A 451 28.75 19.58 18.03
CA SER A 451 28.60 20.38 19.26
C SER A 451 29.88 20.41 20.11
N GLN A 452 30.92 21.09 19.60
CA GLN A 452 31.89 21.78 20.46
C GLN A 452 31.27 22.99 21.20
N ARG A 453 29.93 23.17 21.15
CA ARG A 453 29.18 24.22 21.83
C ARG A 453 28.52 23.67 23.10
N ASN A 454 29.06 24.04 24.25
CA ASN A 454 28.40 24.13 25.56
C ASN A 454 27.21 23.18 25.80
N PHE A 455 27.50 21.94 26.20
CA PHE A 455 26.52 20.94 26.67
C PHE A 455 25.90 21.24 28.05
N GLY A 456 26.14 22.41 28.63
CA GLY A 456 25.80 22.70 30.04
C GLY A 456 24.30 22.68 30.38
N THR A 457 23.40 22.45 29.43
CA THR A 457 21.94 22.50 29.66
C THR A 457 21.12 21.40 28.97
N LEU A 458 21.71 20.55 28.11
CA LEU A 458 20.94 19.49 27.43
C LEU A 458 20.86 18.26 28.33
N TYR A 459 19.69 18.06 28.92
CA TYR A 459 19.34 16.92 29.75
C TYR A 459 18.63 15.87 28.91
N PHE A 460 19.17 14.66 28.86
CA PHE A 460 18.59 13.50 28.19
C PHE A 460 17.86 12.64 29.21
N SER A 461 16.70 12.09 28.86
CA SER A 461 15.90 11.26 29.76
C SER A 461 15.61 9.91 29.11
N TYR A 462 16.03 8.84 29.76
CA TYR A 462 15.66 7.47 29.43
C TYR A 462 14.88 6.89 30.60
N ASP A 463 13.57 6.76 30.45
CA ASP A 463 12.66 6.21 31.46
C ASP A 463 12.18 4.83 31.01
N PHE A 464 12.61 3.80 31.73
CA PHE A 464 12.26 2.41 31.47
C PHE A 464 11.54 1.85 32.70
N LYS A 465 10.22 1.97 32.70
CA LYS A 465 9.40 1.74 33.90
C LYS A 465 8.31 0.69 33.72
N ASN A 466 8.12 -0.14 34.75
CA ASN A 466 6.99 -1.08 34.85
C ASN A 466 6.89 -2.07 33.67
N ASN A 467 8.03 -2.48 33.09
CA ASN A 467 8.04 -3.46 32.02
C ASN A 467 8.13 -4.89 32.58
N LEU A 468 7.47 -5.83 31.89
CA LEU A 468 7.62 -7.26 32.11
C LEU A 468 8.50 -7.86 31.01
N ILE A 469 9.62 -8.46 31.40
CA ILE A 469 10.60 -9.07 30.50
C ILE A 469 10.65 -10.57 30.78
N GLU A 470 10.19 -11.40 29.85
CA GLU A 470 10.14 -12.87 30.00
C GLU A 470 11.49 -13.52 29.67
N HIS A 471 12.24 -13.00 28.70
CA HIS A 471 13.55 -13.51 28.34
C HIS A 471 14.42 -12.38 27.79
N VAL A 472 15.67 -12.33 28.25
CA VAL A 472 16.65 -11.33 27.83
C VAL A 472 18.01 -11.98 27.74
N GLU A 473 18.63 -11.87 26.56
CA GLU A 473 20.02 -12.25 26.36
C GLU A 473 20.97 -11.20 26.96
N ASP A 474 22.25 -11.56 27.10
CA ASP A 474 23.26 -10.66 27.67
C ASP A 474 23.27 -9.29 26.97
N GLY A 475 23.06 -8.25 27.77
CA GLY A 475 23.08 -6.87 27.30
C GLY A 475 21.91 -6.49 26.38
N GLY A 476 20.86 -7.31 26.26
CA GLY A 476 19.71 -7.00 25.40
C GLY A 476 19.05 -5.66 25.72
N ILE A 477 18.89 -5.36 27.02
CA ILE A 477 18.25 -4.14 27.51
C ILE A 477 19.21 -2.96 27.73
N ARG A 478 20.48 -3.08 27.35
CA ARG A 478 21.47 -1.98 27.54
C ARG A 478 21.26 -0.93 26.45
N PRO A 479 20.97 0.34 26.80
CA PRO A 479 21.01 1.43 25.83
C PRO A 479 22.46 1.76 25.44
N ASP A 480 22.67 2.74 24.55
CA ASP A 480 24.01 3.23 24.18
C ASP A 480 24.66 4.03 25.33
N ILE A 481 25.07 3.33 26.39
CA ILE A 481 25.56 3.96 27.63
C ILE A 481 26.81 4.82 27.38
N GLU A 482 27.64 4.47 26.41
CA GLU A 482 28.83 5.25 26.07
C GLU A 482 28.46 6.63 25.54
N ALA A 483 27.41 6.73 24.70
CA ALA A 483 26.89 8.01 24.27
C ALA A 483 26.32 8.81 25.45
N TYR A 484 25.62 8.16 26.39
CA TYR A 484 25.06 8.82 27.57
C TYR A 484 26.12 9.33 28.57
N LYS A 485 27.30 8.72 28.66
CA LYS A 485 28.39 9.19 29.55
C LYS A 485 28.91 10.58 29.19
N ASN A 486 28.73 11.00 27.93
CA ASN A 486 29.24 12.26 27.42
C ASN A 486 28.21 13.40 27.48
N VAL A 487 27.00 13.13 27.99
CA VAL A 487 25.91 14.12 28.08
C VAL A 487 25.21 14.04 29.44
N ALA A 488 24.60 15.14 29.89
CA ALA A 488 23.83 15.12 31.13
C ALA A 488 22.59 14.23 30.93
N THR A 489 22.56 13.09 31.62
CA THR A 489 21.53 12.05 31.40
C THR A 489 20.85 11.67 32.70
N HIS A 490 19.53 11.52 32.64
CA HIS A 490 18.72 10.75 33.58
C HIS A 490 18.41 9.39 32.99
N ILE A 491 18.87 8.35 33.64
CA ILE A 491 18.45 6.98 33.33
C ILE A 491 17.64 6.53 34.53
N ASN A 492 16.37 6.21 34.30
CA ASN A 492 15.47 5.67 35.28
C ASN A 492 15.08 4.24 34.87
N TYR A 493 15.39 3.26 35.71
CA TYR A 493 15.06 1.86 35.48
C TYR A 493 14.35 1.31 36.70
N THR A 494 13.01 1.43 36.72
CA THR A 494 12.23 1.21 37.95
C THR A 494 11.01 0.32 37.73
N GLU A 495 10.64 -0.41 38.78
CA GLU A 495 9.40 -1.21 38.85
C GLU A 495 9.31 -2.28 37.75
N ASN A 496 10.42 -2.70 37.15
CA ASN A 496 10.42 -3.73 36.12
C ASN A 496 10.38 -5.14 36.73
N VAL A 497 9.80 -6.09 35.99
CA VAL A 497 9.77 -7.51 36.35
C VAL A 497 10.60 -8.28 35.33
N LEU A 498 11.68 -8.91 35.77
CA LEU A 498 12.53 -9.75 34.93
C LEU A 498 12.31 -11.23 35.26
N GLN A 499 12.21 -12.09 34.25
CA GLN A 499 12.34 -13.51 34.47
C GLN A 499 13.79 -13.85 34.83
N CYS A 500 13.99 -14.35 36.04
CA CYS A 500 15.32 -14.72 36.48
C CYS A 500 15.58 -16.19 36.23
N SER A 501 16.38 -16.45 35.19
CA SER A 501 17.11 -17.70 35.05
C SER A 501 18.61 -17.48 35.14
N CYS A 502 19.36 -18.55 35.41
CA CYS A 502 20.84 -18.52 35.34
C CYS A 502 21.30 -17.93 33.97
N GLU A 503 20.54 -18.14 32.89
CA GLU A 503 20.85 -17.64 31.54
C GLU A 503 20.45 -16.16 31.35
N ALA A 504 19.29 -15.75 31.86
CA ALA A 504 18.72 -14.43 31.57
C ALA A 504 19.30 -13.30 32.42
N VAL A 505 19.77 -13.57 33.66
CA VAL A 505 20.18 -12.50 34.60
C VAL A 505 21.58 -12.65 35.17
N SER A 506 22.31 -13.74 34.90
CA SER A 506 23.67 -13.92 35.46
C SER A 506 24.64 -12.80 35.07
N TRP A 507 24.46 -12.21 33.89
CA TRP A 507 25.27 -11.11 33.39
C TRP A 507 25.10 -9.81 34.20
N LEU A 508 23.98 -9.62 34.91
CA LEU A 508 23.78 -8.44 35.77
C LEU A 508 24.79 -8.41 36.93
N GLY A 509 25.16 -9.58 37.44
CA GLY A 509 26.11 -9.74 38.54
C GLY A 509 27.53 -10.11 38.10
N ALA A 510 27.81 -10.17 36.80
CA ALA A 510 29.14 -10.53 36.31
C ALA A 510 30.14 -9.41 36.57
N GLU A 511 31.20 -9.71 37.33
CA GLU A 511 32.31 -8.78 37.61
C GLU A 511 33.39 -8.78 36.53
N VAL A 512 33.33 -9.73 35.60
CA VAL A 512 34.31 -9.92 34.52
C VAL A 512 33.67 -9.67 33.17
N ASP A 513 34.41 -9.06 32.25
CA ASP A 513 33.98 -8.89 30.86
C ASP A 513 33.65 -10.27 30.28
N LEU A 514 32.44 -10.42 29.74
CA LEU A 514 31.92 -11.67 29.20
C LEU A 514 32.51 -12.04 27.81
N GLY A 515 33.53 -11.31 27.34
CA GLY A 515 34.24 -11.58 26.09
C GLY A 515 34.76 -10.33 25.38
N PHE A 516 35.34 -10.50 24.18
CA PHE A 516 35.83 -9.39 23.36
C PHE A 516 34.70 -8.44 22.95
N GLY A 517 34.82 -7.16 23.32
CA GLY A 517 33.87 -6.10 22.97
C GLY A 517 32.78 -5.84 24.02
N TYR A 518 32.83 -6.52 25.18
CA TYR A 518 31.96 -6.23 26.31
C TYR A 518 32.71 -5.36 27.30
N SER A 519 32.15 -4.20 27.66
CA SER A 519 32.53 -3.48 28.87
C SER A 519 31.46 -3.74 29.93
N VAL A 520 31.87 -4.21 31.11
CA VAL A 520 30.95 -4.33 32.26
C VAL A 520 30.44 -2.93 32.62
N LEU A 521 29.15 -2.69 32.41
CA LEU A 521 28.47 -1.44 32.76
C LEU A 521 28.00 -1.51 34.21
N LYS A 522 28.97 -1.56 35.14
CA LYS A 522 28.72 -1.76 36.58
C LYS A 522 27.67 -0.81 37.14
N ASP A 523 27.72 0.47 36.78
CA ASP A 523 26.77 1.48 37.28
C ASP A 523 25.34 1.20 36.81
N PHE A 524 25.16 0.81 35.54
CA PHE A 524 23.85 0.47 34.99
C PHE A 524 23.30 -0.83 35.57
N ASN A 525 24.14 -1.86 35.68
CA ASN A 525 23.74 -3.10 36.32
C ASN A 525 23.36 -2.87 37.79
N THR A 526 24.13 -2.04 38.50
CA THR A 526 23.82 -1.67 39.90
C THR A 526 22.48 -0.96 40.01
N MET A 527 22.13 -0.09 39.05
CA MET A 527 20.82 0.55 38.99
C MET A 527 19.68 -0.47 38.85
N ILE A 528 19.84 -1.48 38.00
CA ILE A 528 18.83 -2.54 37.85
C ILE A 528 18.67 -3.32 39.16
N LEU A 529 19.78 -3.63 39.82
CA LEU A 529 19.84 -4.42 41.06
C LEU A 529 19.50 -3.62 42.33
N ASP A 530 19.40 -2.28 42.26
CA ASP A 530 19.13 -1.43 43.42
C ASP A 530 17.70 -1.67 43.95
N PRO A 531 17.54 -2.12 45.22
CA PRO A 531 16.22 -2.36 45.81
C PRO A 531 15.32 -1.13 45.85
N SER A 532 15.89 0.08 45.89
CA SER A 532 15.12 1.34 45.88
C SER A 532 14.37 1.57 44.56
N ASN A 533 14.86 0.97 43.47
CA ASN A 533 14.22 1.02 42.16
C ASN A 533 13.06 0.03 42.01
N LYS A 534 12.84 -0.85 43.00
CA LYS A 534 11.73 -1.82 43.03
C LYS A 534 11.66 -2.73 41.81
N ASN A 535 12.78 -3.01 41.16
CA ASN A 535 12.82 -4.06 40.15
C ASN A 535 12.66 -5.40 40.85
N THR A 536 11.84 -6.29 40.27
CA THR A 536 11.54 -7.59 40.83
C THR A 536 11.88 -8.70 39.87
N CYS A 537 12.01 -9.88 40.44
CA CYS A 537 12.46 -11.07 39.77
C CYS A 537 11.33 -12.09 39.82
N ASN A 538 10.77 -12.43 38.66
CA ASN A 538 9.88 -13.57 38.54
C ASN A 538 10.74 -14.83 38.44
N PHE A 539 11.04 -15.41 39.60
CA PHE A 539 11.85 -16.61 39.69
C PHE A 539 11.01 -17.83 39.30
N ASN A 540 11.25 -18.39 38.13
CA ASN A 540 10.84 -19.75 37.83
C ASN A 540 11.97 -20.66 38.34
N PRO A 541 11.75 -21.52 39.36
CA PRO A 541 12.83 -22.25 40.02
C PRO A 541 13.67 -23.02 39.02
N CYS A 542 14.83 -22.45 38.71
CA CYS A 542 15.79 -23.09 37.85
C CYS A 542 16.31 -24.31 38.60
N MET A 543 16.03 -25.50 38.09
CA MET A 543 16.86 -26.67 38.35
C MET A 543 18.22 -26.44 37.67
N CYS A 544 19.01 -25.43 38.11
CA CYS A 544 20.39 -25.30 37.66
C CYS A 544 21.09 -26.60 38.12
N PHE A 545 21.61 -27.33 37.14
CA PHE A 545 22.12 -28.70 37.26
C PHE A 545 22.86 -28.91 38.59
N GLY A 546 22.43 -29.92 39.33
CA GLY A 546 23.16 -30.45 40.49
C GLY A 546 24.47 -31.07 40.04
N VAL A 547 25.45 -30.26 39.66
CA VAL A 547 26.85 -30.66 39.71
C VAL A 547 27.19 -30.73 41.19
N ARG A 548 27.14 -31.95 41.73
CA ARG A 548 27.64 -32.27 43.08
C ARG A 548 29.10 -31.82 43.17
N SER A 549 29.35 -30.62 43.66
CA SER A 549 30.64 -30.27 44.25
C SER A 549 30.75 -31.01 45.60
N PRO A 550 31.75 -31.89 45.79
CA PRO A 550 31.88 -32.67 47.02
C PRO A 550 32.48 -31.88 48.19
N TYR A 551 32.72 -30.57 48.07
CA TYR A 551 33.34 -29.79 49.15
C TYR A 551 32.46 -28.62 49.63
N LYS A 552 32.01 -28.79 50.87
CA LYS A 552 31.55 -27.81 51.88
C LYS A 552 30.51 -26.77 51.43
N ARG A 553 29.28 -27.04 51.89
CA ARG A 553 28.16 -26.10 51.99
C ARG A 553 28.52 -24.89 52.87
N SER A 554 28.62 -23.72 52.27
CA SER A 554 28.05 -22.50 52.83
C SER A 554 26.68 -22.34 52.20
N SER A 555 25.63 -22.29 53.04
CA SER A 555 24.28 -21.95 52.61
C SER A 555 24.28 -20.49 52.14
N ALA A 556 24.34 -20.29 50.82
CA ALA A 556 23.89 -19.05 50.23
C ALA A 556 22.36 -19.05 50.33
N THR A 557 21.84 -18.39 51.36
CA THR A 557 20.48 -17.89 51.35
C THR A 557 20.40 -16.98 50.12
N ALA A 558 19.71 -17.42 49.07
CA ALA A 558 19.34 -16.57 47.96
C ALA A 558 18.36 -15.53 48.53
N LEU A 559 18.90 -14.40 48.99
CA LEU A 559 18.13 -13.18 49.06
C LEU A 559 17.74 -12.87 47.62
N VAL A 560 16.44 -12.99 47.37
CA VAL A 560 15.82 -12.47 46.15
C VAL A 560 15.89 -10.95 46.30
N PHE A 561 16.96 -10.40 45.71
CA PHE A 561 17.51 -9.04 45.79
C PHE A 561 18.07 -8.60 47.15
#